data_AF-A0AAU9XSW5-F1
#
_entry.id   AF-A0AAU9XSW5-F1
#
_cell.length_a   1.000
_cell.length_b   1.000
_cell.length_c   1.000
_cell.angle_alpha   90.00
_cell.angle_beta   90.00
_cell.angle_gamma   90.00
#
_symmetry.space_group_name_H-M   'P 1'
#
loop_
_entity.id
_entity.type
_entity.pdbx_description
1 polymer ?
#
loop_
_entity_poly.entity_id
_entity_poly.type
_entity_poly.pdbx_seq_one_letter_code
_entity_poly.pdbx_strand_id
1 'polypeptide(L)'
;MAKERSPIKVPSENEDLPDKENAPDFDEDTLRATADFYRNKGNEAFKKGDFINAIHFYTEGIKKNCTEKELKAKLYNNRAIAHFKLGNHQDSLRDAEAAIEFNPTFLKAIVRGATACVELKRFEEAITWCDKGLAVSFEGIFHF
;
A
#
# COMPACT_ATOMS: atom_id res chain seq x y z
N MET A 1 48.02 -42.84 -24.59
CA MET A 1 46.62 -42.90 -25.06
C MET A 1 45.85 -41.80 -24.33
N ALA A 2 45.66 -40.67 -25.01
CA ALA A 2 44.97 -39.51 -24.46
C ALA A 2 43.44 -39.74 -24.55
N LYS A 3 42.73 -39.68 -23.42
CA LYS A 3 41.27 -39.68 -23.39
C LYS A 3 40.79 -38.28 -23.76
N GLU A 4 40.16 -38.15 -24.93
CA GLU A 4 39.42 -36.95 -25.32
C GLU A 4 38.35 -36.65 -24.26
N ARG A 5 38.38 -35.42 -23.72
CA ARG A 5 37.34 -34.93 -22.82
C ARG A 5 36.14 -34.55 -23.66
N SER A 6 35.01 -35.21 -23.41
CA SER A 6 33.70 -34.87 -23.97
C SER A 6 33.31 -33.41 -23.63
N PRO A 7 32.63 -32.67 -24.53
CA PRO A 7 32.29 -31.28 -24.29
C PRO A 7 31.34 -31.11 -23.10
N ILE A 8 31.59 -30.08 -22.29
CA ILE A 8 30.70 -29.63 -21.22
C ILE A 8 29.42 -29.09 -21.89
N LYS A 9 28.29 -29.75 -21.67
CA LYS A 9 26.98 -29.26 -22.09
C LYS A 9 26.57 -28.14 -21.12
N VAL A 10 26.61 -26.90 -21.60
CA VAL A 10 26.03 -25.75 -20.89
C VAL A 10 24.52 -25.99 -20.81
N PRO A 11 23.91 -26.00 -19.61
CA PRO A 11 22.44 -26.06 -19.50
C PRO A 11 21.85 -24.81 -20.14
N SER A 12 20.87 -24.98 -21.02
CA SER A 12 20.14 -23.87 -21.64
C SER A 12 19.37 -23.10 -20.58
N GLU A 13 19.60 -21.78 -20.51
CA GLU A 13 18.81 -20.81 -19.75
C GLU A 13 17.39 -20.71 -20.32
N ASN A 14 16.55 -21.70 -20.04
CA ASN A 14 15.09 -21.63 -20.15
C ASN A 14 14.54 -22.49 -19.00
N GLU A 15 14.80 -22.05 -17.76
CA GLU A 15 13.96 -22.44 -16.64
C GLU A 15 12.71 -21.58 -16.74
N ASP A 16 11.65 -22.19 -17.27
CA ASP A 16 10.31 -21.64 -17.32
C ASP A 16 9.92 -21.14 -15.92
N LEU A 17 9.94 -19.83 -15.74
CA LEU A 17 9.30 -19.17 -14.60
C LEU A 17 7.85 -19.67 -14.58
N PRO A 18 7.34 -20.17 -13.45
CA PRO A 18 5.98 -20.70 -13.40
C PRO A 18 5.01 -19.62 -13.89
N ASP A 19 4.25 -19.98 -14.94
CA ASP A 19 3.23 -19.13 -15.52
C ASP A 19 2.35 -18.54 -14.41
N LYS A 20 2.21 -17.22 -14.42
CA LYS A 20 1.31 -16.46 -13.53
C LYS A 20 -0.19 -16.80 -13.74
N GLU A 21 -0.50 -17.86 -14.47
CA GLU A 21 -1.84 -18.24 -14.89
C GLU A 21 -2.54 -19.25 -13.96
N ASN A 22 -1.87 -19.75 -12.92
CA ASN A 22 -2.47 -20.69 -11.96
C ASN A 22 -2.74 -20.10 -10.57
N ALA A 23 -3.03 -18.79 -10.50
CA ALA A 23 -3.74 -18.27 -9.33
C ALA A 23 -5.21 -18.73 -9.44
N PRO A 24 -5.82 -19.28 -8.37
CA PRO A 24 -7.25 -19.53 -8.38
C PRO A 24 -7.97 -18.23 -8.75
N ASP A 25 -8.76 -18.28 -9.83
CA ASP A 25 -9.53 -17.18 -10.37
C ASP A 25 -10.66 -16.83 -9.38
N PHE A 26 -10.29 -16.13 -8.31
CA PHE A 26 -11.27 -15.50 -7.43
C PHE A 26 -11.84 -14.32 -8.21
N ASP A 27 -13.16 -14.31 -8.40
CA ASP A 27 -13.83 -13.19 -9.04
C ASP A 27 -13.47 -11.88 -8.31
N GLU A 28 -13.21 -10.82 -9.08
CA GLU A 28 -12.77 -9.53 -8.55
C GLU A 28 -13.76 -8.98 -7.51
N ASP A 29 -15.04 -9.30 -7.65
CA ASP A 29 -16.06 -8.93 -6.66
C ASP A 29 -15.83 -9.60 -5.30
N THR A 30 -15.44 -10.88 -5.28
CA THR A 30 -15.02 -11.60 -4.07
C THR A 30 -13.73 -11.00 -3.50
N LEU A 31 -12.75 -10.65 -4.33
CA LEU A 31 -11.52 -10.00 -3.87
C LEU A 31 -11.80 -8.63 -3.24
N ARG A 32 -12.65 -7.83 -3.89
CA ARG A 32 -13.11 -6.53 -3.38
C ARG A 32 -13.91 -6.68 -2.09
N ALA A 33 -14.89 -7.58 -2.06
CA ALA A 33 -15.73 -7.80 -0.89
C ALA A 33 -14.92 -8.31 0.31
N THR A 34 -13.95 -9.19 0.09
CA THR A 34 -13.06 -9.67 1.15
C THR A 34 -12.12 -8.56 1.63
N ALA A 35 -11.54 -7.75 0.74
CA ALA A 35 -10.75 -6.58 1.11
C ALA A 35 -11.57 -5.57 1.94
N ASP A 36 -12.81 -5.31 1.54
CA ASP A 36 -13.74 -4.43 2.27
C ASP A 36 -14.14 -4.99 3.64
N PHE A 37 -14.34 -6.30 3.74
CA PHE A 37 -14.59 -6.97 5.01
C PHE A 37 -13.44 -6.74 6.00
N TYR A 38 -12.20 -6.91 5.54
CA TYR A 38 -11.01 -6.63 6.34
C TYR A 38 -10.87 -5.14 6.69
N ARG A 39 -11.17 -4.24 5.75
CA ARG A 39 -11.23 -2.80 6.01
C ARG A 39 -12.21 -2.48 7.15
N ASN A 40 -13.39 -3.09 7.13
CA ASN A 40 -14.42 -2.86 8.15
C ASN A 40 -13.99 -3.42 9.51
N LYS A 41 -13.42 -4.63 9.57
CA LYS A 41 -12.84 -5.17 10.81
C LYS A 41 -11.73 -4.30 11.37
N GLY A 42 -10.85 -3.78 10.52
CA GLY A 42 -9.81 -2.83 10.91
C GLY A 42 -10.41 -1.55 11.48
N ASN A 43 -11.46 -1.01 10.85
CA ASN A 43 -12.17 0.17 11.34
C ASN A 43 -12.82 -0.06 12.71
N GLU A 44 -13.40 -1.24 12.95
CA GLU A 44 -13.98 -1.62 14.24
C GLU A 44 -12.92 -1.73 15.33
N ALA A 45 -11.80 -2.41 15.07
CA ALA A 45 -10.67 -2.48 15.99
C ALA A 45 -10.12 -1.08 16.30
N PHE A 46 -9.97 -0.24 15.27
CA PHE A 46 -9.51 1.14 15.41
C PHE A 46 -10.42 1.97 16.31
N LYS A 47 -11.75 1.87 16.15
CA LYS A 47 -12.73 2.56 16.99
C LYS A 47 -12.64 2.14 18.47
N LYS A 48 -12.22 0.91 18.74
CA LYS A 48 -11.98 0.39 20.10
C LYS A 48 -10.63 0.80 20.69
N GLY A 49 -9.79 1.51 19.93
CA GLY A 49 -8.42 1.86 20.32
C GLY A 49 -7.42 0.71 20.16
N ASP A 50 -7.84 -0.42 19.58
CA ASP A 50 -6.99 -1.57 19.33
C ASP A 50 -6.26 -1.40 18.00
N PHE A 51 -5.24 -0.57 18.01
CA PHE A 51 -4.50 -0.19 16.81
C PHE A 51 -3.66 -1.35 16.25
N ILE A 52 -3.21 -2.28 17.10
CA ILE A 52 -2.44 -3.46 16.66
C ILE A 52 -3.32 -4.38 15.80
N ASN A 53 -4.52 -4.72 16.29
CA ASN A 53 -5.44 -5.52 15.49
C ASN A 53 -5.99 -4.75 14.29
N ALA A 54 -6.14 -3.42 14.38
CA ALA A 54 -6.48 -2.61 13.21
C ALA A 54 -5.43 -2.75 12.09
N ILE A 55 -4.14 -2.62 12.42
CA ILE A 55 -3.02 -2.81 11.47
C ILE A 55 -3.05 -4.21 10.86
N HIS A 56 -3.29 -5.23 11.68
CA HIS A 56 -3.40 -6.61 11.21
C HIS A 56 -4.51 -6.75 10.17
N PHE A 57 -5.74 -6.30 10.48
CA PHE A 57 -6.85 -6.42 9.54
C PHE A 57 -6.64 -5.60 8.27
N TYR A 58 -6.13 -4.36 8.34
CA TYR A 58 -5.83 -3.61 7.13
C TYR A 58 -4.77 -4.31 6.27
N THR A 59 -3.77 -4.91 6.89
CA THR A 59 -2.75 -5.71 6.19
C THR A 59 -3.35 -6.92 5.48
N GLU A 60 -4.26 -7.64 6.13
CA GLU A 60 -4.98 -8.75 5.50
C GLU A 60 -5.86 -8.30 4.33
N GLY A 61 -6.47 -7.12 4.42
CA GLY A 61 -7.20 -6.50 3.30
C GLY A 61 -6.29 -6.17 2.11
N ILE A 62 -5.11 -5.59 2.37
CA ILE A 62 -4.12 -5.27 1.33
C ILE A 62 -3.65 -6.53 0.59
N LYS A 63 -3.44 -7.63 1.31
CA LYS A 63 -3.03 -8.93 0.74
C LYS A 63 -4.05 -9.56 -0.21
N LYS A 64 -5.32 -9.13 -0.20
CA LYS A 64 -6.34 -9.66 -1.11
C LYS A 64 -6.14 -9.27 -2.56
N ASN A 65 -5.19 -8.38 -2.86
CA ASN A 65 -4.79 -8.04 -4.23
C ASN A 65 -5.95 -7.60 -5.16
N CYS A 66 -7.07 -7.13 -4.59
CA CYS A 66 -8.16 -6.47 -5.32
C CYS A 66 -7.59 -5.41 -6.27
N THR A 67 -8.17 -5.17 -7.44
CA THR A 67 -7.64 -4.21 -8.42
C THR A 67 -8.13 -2.77 -8.20
N GLU A 68 -9.13 -2.57 -7.33
CA GLU A 68 -9.70 -1.26 -7.03
C GLU A 68 -8.70 -0.33 -6.32
N LYS A 69 -8.18 0.66 -7.05
CA LYS A 69 -7.19 1.63 -6.54
C LYS A 69 -7.71 2.43 -5.34
N GLU A 70 -8.97 2.85 -5.39
CA GLU A 70 -9.57 3.65 -4.32
C GLU A 70 -9.67 2.87 -2.99
N LEU A 71 -10.02 1.59 -3.06
CA LEU A 71 -10.04 0.72 -1.89
C LEU A 71 -8.63 0.50 -1.33
N LYS A 72 -7.62 0.29 -2.20
CA LYS A 72 -6.21 0.21 -1.77
C LYS A 72 -5.77 1.48 -1.05
N ALA A 73 -6.01 2.65 -1.65
CA ALA A 73 -5.66 3.92 -1.06
C ALA A 73 -6.26 4.08 0.35
N LYS A 74 -7.54 3.70 0.53
CA LYS A 74 -8.21 3.68 1.83
C LYS A 74 -7.56 2.72 2.83
N LEU A 75 -7.24 1.50 2.42
CA LEU A 75 -6.60 0.49 3.27
C LEU A 75 -5.23 0.96 3.77
N TYR A 76 -4.38 1.44 2.86
CA TYR A 76 -3.07 2.00 3.21
C TYR A 76 -3.20 3.21 4.13
N ASN A 77 -4.05 4.19 3.81
CA ASN A 77 -4.26 5.35 4.68
C ASN A 77 -4.78 4.95 6.07
N ASN A 78 -5.70 4.00 6.16
CA ASN A 78 -6.23 3.55 7.45
C ASN A 78 -5.15 2.84 8.30
N ARG A 79 -4.29 2.03 7.65
CA ARG A 79 -3.13 1.42 8.30
C ARG A 79 -2.10 2.48 8.72
N ALA A 80 -1.87 3.51 7.90
CA ALA A 80 -1.03 4.66 8.25
C ALA A 80 -1.51 5.35 9.52
N ILE A 81 -2.82 5.62 9.63
CA ILE A 81 -3.39 6.24 10.82
C ILE A 81 -3.18 5.36 12.06
N ALA A 82 -3.34 4.04 11.94
CA ALA A 82 -3.13 3.11 13.05
C ALA A 82 -1.65 3.05 13.47
N HIS A 83 -0.70 3.00 12.52
CA HIS A 83 0.73 3.13 12.80
C HIS A 83 1.05 4.45 13.51
N PHE A 84 0.50 5.56 13.03
CA PHE A 84 0.70 6.88 13.65
C PHE A 84 0.23 6.91 15.10
N LYS A 85 -0.92 6.30 15.41
CA LYS A 85 -1.46 6.22 16.77
C LYS A 85 -0.58 5.41 17.74
N LEU A 86 0.26 4.52 17.21
CA LEU A 86 1.25 3.76 17.98
C LEU A 86 2.62 4.43 18.05
N GLY A 87 2.81 5.61 17.44
CA GLY A 87 4.12 6.27 17.35
C GLY A 87 5.02 5.71 16.24
N ASN A 88 4.50 4.81 15.39
CA ASN A 88 5.24 4.20 14.28
C ASN A 88 5.24 5.15 13.07
N HIS A 89 5.84 6.34 13.23
CA HIS A 89 5.72 7.42 12.24
C HIS A 89 6.37 7.08 10.89
N GLN A 90 7.45 6.30 10.87
CA GLN A 90 8.09 5.85 9.63
C GLN A 90 7.18 4.90 8.83
N ASP A 91 6.48 3.98 9.50
CA ASP A 91 5.50 3.10 8.85
C ASP A 91 4.29 3.88 8.36
N SER A 92 3.81 4.83 9.18
CA SER A 92 2.74 5.73 8.79
C SER A 92 3.08 6.53 7.53
N LEU A 93 4.33 6.97 7.38
CA LEU A 93 4.77 7.70 6.19
C LEU A 93 4.78 6.78 4.97
N ARG A 94 5.35 5.58 5.09
CA ARG A 94 5.38 4.58 3.99
C ARG A 94 3.99 4.22 3.50
N ASP A 95 3.05 4.03 4.43
CA ASP A 95 1.66 3.75 4.07
C ASP A 95 0.96 4.97 3.44
N ALA A 96 1.28 6.19 3.87
CA ALA A 96 0.76 7.41 3.23
C ALA A 96 1.28 7.57 1.80
N GLU A 97 2.57 7.28 1.55
CA GLU A 97 3.19 7.25 0.22
C GLU A 97 2.48 6.23 -0.67
N ALA A 98 2.32 4.99 -0.21
CA ALA A 98 1.60 3.96 -0.95
C ALA A 98 0.15 4.37 -1.25
N ALA A 99 -0.55 5.01 -0.30
CA ALA A 99 -1.92 5.46 -0.53
C ALA A 99 -2.02 6.50 -1.66
N ILE A 100 -1.08 7.45 -1.75
CA ILE A 100 -1.10 8.45 -2.82
C ILE A 100 -0.60 7.92 -4.17
N GLU A 101 0.16 6.83 -4.21
CA GLU A 101 0.47 6.13 -5.46
C GLU A 101 -0.81 5.57 -6.11
N PHE A 102 -1.76 5.09 -5.30
CA PHE A 102 -3.05 4.60 -5.80
C PHE A 102 -4.06 5.71 -6.07
N ASN A 103 -4.12 6.73 -5.19
CA ASN A 103 -4.97 7.89 -5.36
C ASN A 103 -4.18 9.18 -5.04
N PRO A 104 -3.59 9.84 -6.06
CA PRO A 104 -2.78 11.04 -5.88
C PRO A 104 -3.52 12.24 -5.27
N THR A 105 -4.85 12.28 -5.37
CA THR A 105 -5.69 13.36 -4.84
C THR A 105 -6.27 13.03 -3.47
N PHE A 106 -5.84 11.93 -2.83
CA PHE A 106 -6.38 11.52 -1.54
C PHE A 106 -5.86 12.39 -0.39
N LEU A 107 -6.55 13.51 -0.16
CA LEU A 107 -6.13 14.54 0.79
C LEU A 107 -5.88 14.01 2.22
N LYS A 108 -6.62 13.00 2.68
CA LYS A 108 -6.41 12.38 4.00
C LYS A 108 -5.05 11.69 4.10
N ALA A 109 -4.61 11.00 3.05
CA ALA A 109 -3.29 10.37 2.99
C ALA A 109 -2.19 11.43 2.90
N ILE A 110 -2.40 12.49 2.11
CA ILE A 110 -1.48 13.63 2.01
C ILE A 110 -1.23 14.27 3.39
N VAL A 111 -2.30 14.60 4.11
CA VAL A 111 -2.20 15.17 5.45
C VAL A 111 -1.51 14.19 6.41
N ARG A 112 -1.79 12.89 6.30
CA ARG A 112 -1.12 11.87 7.12
C ARG A 112 0.39 11.82 6.86
N GLY A 113 0.81 11.88 5.60
CA GLY A 113 2.22 11.96 5.21
C GLY A 113 2.90 13.20 5.78
N ALA A 114 2.27 14.38 5.64
CA ALA A 114 2.78 15.63 6.22
C ALA A 114 2.98 15.53 7.74
N THR A 115 1.95 15.05 8.47
CA THR A 115 2.05 14.89 9.94
C THR A 115 3.12 13.88 10.33
N ALA A 116 3.24 12.76 9.60
CA ALA A 116 4.29 11.77 9.87
C ALA A 116 5.70 12.36 9.67
N CYS A 117 5.92 13.15 8.62
CA CYS A 117 7.18 13.86 8.41
C CYS A 117 7.50 14.85 9.55
N VAL A 118 6.50 15.57 10.07
CA VAL A 118 6.68 16.48 11.21
C VAL A 118 7.14 15.73 12.46
N GLU A 119 6.49 14.62 12.80
CA GLU A 119 6.88 13.79 13.96
C GLU A 119 8.30 13.19 13.79
N LEU A 120 8.68 12.87 12.55
CA LEU A 120 10.03 12.41 12.20
C LEU A 120 11.06 13.55 12.09
N LYS A 121 10.66 14.82 12.28
CA LYS A 121 11.50 16.02 12.10
C LYS A 121 12.07 16.18 10.69
N ARG A 122 11.39 15.62 9.68
CA ARG A 122 11.72 15.72 8.24
C ARG A 122 10.96 16.89 7.63
N PHE A 123 11.39 18.11 7.95
CA PHE A 123 10.60 19.31 7.68
C PHE A 123 10.53 19.68 6.18
N GLU A 124 11.60 19.49 5.40
CA GLU A 124 11.54 19.78 3.95
C GLU A 124 10.52 18.88 3.25
N GLU A 125 10.43 17.62 3.66
CA GLU A 125 9.47 16.68 3.10
C GLU A 125 8.05 17.00 3.54
N ALA A 126 7.86 17.44 4.79
CA ALA A 126 6.55 17.91 5.26
C ALA A 126 6.03 19.08 4.41
N ILE A 127 6.91 20.02 4.02
CA ILE A 127 6.56 21.12 3.11
C ILE A 127 6.12 20.57 1.75
N THR A 128 6.87 19.61 1.20
CA THR A 128 6.51 18.96 -0.07
C THR A 128 5.13 18.29 -0.01
N TRP A 129 4.78 17.66 1.12
CA TRP A 129 3.44 17.11 1.33
C TRP A 129 2.36 18.20 1.42
N CYS A 130 2.64 19.32 2.07
CA CYS A 130 1.72 20.47 2.12
C CYS A 130 1.47 21.04 0.71
N ASP A 131 2.51 21.19 -0.10
CA ASP A 131 2.39 21.68 -1.48
C ASP A 131 1.51 20.76 -2.33
N LYS A 132 1.67 19.43 -2.20
CA LYS A 132 0.77 18.44 -2.83
C LYS A 132 -0.69 18.66 -2.40
N GLY A 133 -0.92 18.86 -1.10
CA GLY A 133 -2.27 19.07 -0.55
C GLY A 133 -2.93 20.35 -1.05
N LEU A 134 -2.15 21.43 -1.15
CA LEU A 134 -2.61 22.71 -1.69
C LEU A 134 -2.97 22.60 -3.18
N ALA A 135 -2.15 21.91 -3.98
CA ALA A 135 -2.44 21.67 -5.40
C ALA A 135 -3.78 20.95 -5.60
N VAL A 136 -4.03 19.87 -4.84
CA VAL A 136 -5.29 19.12 -4.88
C VAL A 136 -6.48 19.99 -4.45
N SER A 137 -6.31 20.79 -3.40
CA SER A 137 -7.38 21.69 -2.93
C SER A 137 -7.71 22.79 -3.93
N PHE A 138 -6.74 23.27 -4.69
CA PHE A 138 -6.93 24.34 -5.68
C PHE A 138 -7.61 23.81 -6.95
N GLU A 139 -7.22 22.64 -7.44
CA GLU A 139 -7.88 22.01 -8.61
C GLU A 139 -9.37 21.73 -8.37
N GLY A 140 -9.76 21.38 -7.14
CA GLY A 140 -11.17 21.18 -6.78
C GLY A 140 -12.06 22.42 -6.84
N ILE A 141 -11.48 23.63 -6.93
CA ILE A 141 -12.22 24.91 -6.94
C ILE A 141 -12.58 25.35 -8.38
N PHE A 142 -11.84 24.93 -9.41
CA PHE A 142 -12.03 25.40 -10.80
C PHE A 142 -12.91 24.48 -11.67
N HIS A 143 -13.51 23.43 -11.11
CA HIS A 143 -14.35 22.46 -11.84
C HIS A 143 -15.87 22.72 -11.73
N PHE A 144 -16.30 23.97 -11.52
CA PHE A 144 -17.73 24.37 -11.56
C PHE A 144 -18.10 25.04 -12.88
#